data_AF-B0G276-F1
#
_entry.id   AF-B0G276-F1
#
_cell.length_a   1.000
_cell.length_b   1.000
_cell.length_c   1.000
_cell.angle_alpha   90.00
_cell.angle_beta   90.00
_cell.angle_gamma   90.00
#
_symmetry.space_group_name_H-M   'P 1'
#
loop_
_entity.id
_entity.type
_entity.pdbx_description
1 polymer ?
#
loop_
_entity_poly.entity_id
_entity_poly.type
_entity_poly.pdbx_seq_one_letter_code
_entity_poly.pdbx_strand_id
1 'polypeptide(L)'
;MRVFMRKTLSKLLQRALALSLGIAIQNFPEGAIISMPLRAEGESKRKAFLGGVLSGVVEPIGAVMTILVAQLVIPVLPYLLSFAAGVML
;
A
#
# COMPACT_ATOMS: atom_id res chain seq x y z
N MET A 1 -14.01 19.99 25.49
CA MET A 1 -13.37 18.69 25.23
C MET A 1 -13.88 17.96 23.97
N ARG A 2 -15.20 17.79 23.77
CA ARG A 2 -15.77 17.04 22.61
C ARG A 2 -15.42 17.62 21.22
N VAL A 3 -15.39 18.95 21.08
CA VAL A 3 -15.08 19.61 19.79
C VAL A 3 -13.62 19.39 19.36
N PHE A 4 -12.69 19.38 20.31
CA PHE A 4 -11.28 19.12 20.05
C PHE A 4 -11.05 17.67 19.58
N MET A 5 -11.64 16.68 20.27
CA MET A 5 -11.58 15.28 19.84
C MET A 5 -12.16 15.06 18.44
N ARG A 6 -13.28 15.72 18.11
CA ARG A 6 -13.88 15.65 16.76
C ARG A 6 -12.93 16.18 15.68
N LYS A 7 -12.22 17.28 15.95
CA LYS A 7 -11.23 17.87 15.01
C LYS A 7 -10.00 16.97 14.84
N THR A 8 -9.56 16.28 15.88
CA THR A 8 -8.44 15.33 15.77
C THR A 8 -8.82 14.10 14.96
N LEU A 9 -10.00 13.53 15.24
CA LEU A 9 -10.52 12.38 14.49
C LEU A 9 -10.70 12.70 13.01
N SER A 10 -11.25 13.88 12.67
CA SER A 10 -11.42 14.30 11.27
C SER A 10 -10.08 14.43 10.55
N LYS A 11 -9.05 14.98 11.20
CA LYS A 11 -7.70 15.09 10.63
C LYS A 11 -7.05 13.73 10.40
N LEU A 12 -7.22 12.78 11.31
CA LEU A 12 -6.69 11.43 11.16
C LEU A 12 -7.35 10.70 9.99
N LEU A 13 -8.67 10.79 9.86
CA LEU A 13 -9.41 10.22 8.73
C LEU A 13 -8.98 10.82 7.40
N GLN A 14 -8.80 12.16 7.34
CA GLN A 14 -8.32 12.83 6.13
C GLN A 14 -6.92 12.35 5.72
N ARG A 15 -5.99 12.20 6.68
CA ARG A 15 -4.64 11.70 6.40
C ARG A 15 -4.65 10.24 5.95
N ALA A 16 -5.42 9.40 6.63
CA ALA A 16 -5.56 7.99 6.28
C ALA A 16 -6.14 7.81 4.87
N LEU A 17 -7.20 8.56 4.54
CA LEU A 17 -7.81 8.53 3.20
C LEU A 17 -6.86 9.01 2.12
N ALA A 18 -6.15 10.11 2.35
CA ALA A 18 -5.19 10.64 1.39
C ALA A 18 -4.06 9.62 1.12
N LEU A 19 -3.53 8.99 2.18
CA LEU A 19 -2.50 7.97 2.06
C LEU A 19 -3.02 6.73 1.34
N SER A 20 -4.19 6.20 1.74
CA SER A 20 -4.76 5.00 1.11
C SER A 20 -5.09 5.21 -0.36
N LEU A 21 -5.55 6.41 -0.74
CA LEU A 21 -5.79 6.77 -2.13
C LEU A 21 -4.48 6.89 -2.92
N GLY A 22 -3.44 7.48 -2.33
CA GLY A 22 -2.12 7.53 -2.94
C GLY A 22 -1.58 6.14 -3.26
N ILE A 23 -1.64 5.23 -2.29
CA ILE A 23 -1.25 3.82 -2.44
C ILE A 23 -2.10 3.14 -3.53
N ALA A 24 -3.42 3.29 -3.49
CA ALA A 24 -4.31 2.68 -4.49
C ALA A 24 -4.00 3.13 -5.92
N ILE A 25 -3.60 4.39 -6.11
CA ILE A 25 -3.25 4.94 -7.43
C ILE A 25 -1.92 4.38 -7.94
N GLN A 26 -0.87 4.30 -7.09
CA GLN A 26 0.43 3.72 -7.49
C GLN A 26 0.37 2.22 -7.76
N ASN A 27 -0.53 1.48 -7.09
CA ASN A 27 -0.67 0.04 -7.28
C ASN A 27 -1.11 -0.34 -8.69
N PHE A 28 -1.75 0.58 -9.42
CA PHE A 28 -2.16 0.32 -10.80
C PHE A 28 -0.95 0.14 -11.74
N PRO A 29 0.01 1.08 -11.79
CA PRO A 29 1.32 0.85 -12.41
C PRO A 29 2.03 -0.42 -11.93
N GLU A 30 2.08 -0.68 -10.62
CA GLU A 30 2.78 -1.85 -10.05
C GLU A 30 2.17 -3.18 -10.53
N GLY A 31 0.83 -3.29 -10.51
CA GLY A 31 0.12 -4.46 -11.04
C GLY A 31 0.33 -4.65 -12.55
N ALA A 32 0.49 -3.56 -13.29
CA ALA A 32 0.81 -3.60 -14.72
C ALA A 32 2.26 -4.07 -14.97
N ILE A 33 3.22 -3.66 -14.13
CA ILE A 33 4.62 -4.11 -14.21
C ILE A 33 4.73 -5.64 -14.10
N ILE A 34 3.83 -6.29 -13.36
CA ILE A 34 3.79 -7.77 -13.28
C ILE A 34 2.93 -8.38 -14.40
N SER A 35 1.77 -7.79 -14.68
CA SER A 35 0.83 -8.35 -15.68
C SER A 35 1.37 -8.29 -17.11
N MET A 36 2.08 -7.23 -17.49
CA MET A 36 2.53 -7.02 -18.87
C MET A 36 3.64 -7.99 -19.29
N PRO A 37 4.70 -8.24 -18.48
CA PRO A 37 5.71 -9.25 -18.80
C PRO A 37 5.12 -10.67 -18.86
N LEU A 38 4.26 -11.05 -17.91
CA LEU A 38 3.58 -12.36 -17.95
C LEU A 38 2.81 -12.53 -19.27
N ARG A 39 2.13 -11.47 -19.73
CA ARG A 39 1.44 -11.51 -21.02
C ARG A 39 2.42 -11.64 -22.20
N ALA A 40 3.56 -10.97 -22.14
CA ALA A 40 4.60 -11.02 -23.16
C ALA A 40 5.30 -12.40 -23.23
N GLU A 41 5.42 -13.09 -22.10
CA GLU A 41 5.94 -14.46 -21.99
C GLU A 41 4.96 -15.54 -22.51
N GLY A 42 3.76 -15.14 -22.95
CA GLY A 42 2.79 -16.02 -23.59
C GLY A 42 1.62 -16.44 -22.71
N GLU A 43 1.53 -15.95 -21.46
CA GLU A 43 0.37 -16.25 -20.61
C GLU A 43 -0.92 -15.66 -21.17
N SER A 44 -2.03 -16.34 -20.88
CA SER A 44 -3.36 -15.85 -21.28
C SER A 44 -3.67 -14.52 -20.59
N LYS A 45 -4.41 -13.63 -21.26
CA LYS A 45 -4.78 -12.30 -20.73
C LYS A 45 -5.34 -12.34 -19.31
N ARG A 46 -6.18 -13.35 -19.02
CA ARG A 46 -6.78 -13.52 -17.69
C ARG A 46 -5.74 -13.93 -16.64
N LYS A 47 -4.86 -14.88 -16.95
CA LYS A 47 -3.82 -15.33 -16.02
C LYS A 47 -2.79 -14.23 -15.74
N ALA A 48 -2.38 -13.50 -16.77
CA ALA A 48 -1.48 -12.36 -16.63
C ALA A 48 -2.07 -11.26 -15.73
N PHE A 49 -3.34 -10.91 -15.95
CA PHE A 49 -4.07 -9.96 -15.09
C PHE A 49 -4.23 -10.47 -13.65
N LEU A 50 -4.62 -11.74 -13.48
CA LEU A 50 -4.71 -12.37 -12.16
C LEU A 50 -3.36 -12.36 -11.44
N GLY A 51 -2.25 -12.57 -12.15
CA GLY A 51 -0.90 -12.47 -11.60
C GLY A 51 -0.62 -11.10 -10.98
N GLY A 52 -0.92 -10.01 -11.70
CA GLY A 52 -0.74 -8.65 -11.17
C GLY A 52 -1.77 -8.24 -10.09
N VAL A 53 -2.97 -8.83 -10.08
CA VAL A 53 -3.92 -8.61 -8.98
C VAL A 53 -3.47 -9.36 -7.72
N LEU A 54 -3.03 -10.60 -7.88
CA LEU A 54 -2.59 -11.45 -6.76
C LEU A 54 -1.28 -10.94 -6.14
N SER A 55 -0.42 -10.28 -6.90
CA SER A 55 0.77 -9.65 -6.33
C SER A 55 0.42 -8.54 -5.33
N GLY A 56 -0.71 -7.85 -5.50
CA GLY A 56 -1.18 -6.82 -4.55
C GLY A 56 -1.67 -7.37 -3.22
N VAL A 57 -1.84 -8.69 -3.06
CA VAL A 57 -2.30 -9.32 -1.80
C VAL A 57 -1.28 -9.13 -0.66
N VAL A 58 -0.01 -8.85 -0.99
CA VAL A 58 1.03 -8.58 0.01
C VAL A 58 0.75 -7.32 0.83
N GLU A 59 0.05 -6.33 0.27
CA GLU A 59 -0.26 -5.07 0.94
C GLU A 59 -1.23 -5.20 2.11
N PRO A 60 -2.44 -5.79 1.97
CA PRO A 60 -3.33 -5.97 3.11
C PRO A 60 -2.73 -6.87 4.19
N ILE A 61 -1.93 -7.87 3.80
CA ILE A 61 -1.20 -8.71 4.77
C ILE A 61 -0.19 -7.85 5.54
N GLY A 62 0.63 -7.05 4.85
CA GLY A 62 1.58 -6.14 5.46
C GLY A 62 0.91 -5.09 6.37
N ALA A 63 -0.25 -4.58 5.96
CA ALA A 63 -1.04 -3.64 6.75
C ALA A 63 -1.52 -4.27 8.06
N VAL A 64 -2.11 -5.48 8.01
CA VAL A 64 -2.55 -6.20 9.21
C VAL A 64 -1.37 -6.50 10.13
N MET A 65 -0.26 -7.00 9.59
CA MET A 65 0.95 -7.28 10.37
C MET A 65 1.47 -6.02 11.06
N THR A 66 1.55 -4.91 10.32
CA THR A 66 1.99 -3.62 10.87
C THR A 66 1.07 -3.13 11.99
N ILE A 67 -0.25 -3.33 11.87
CA ILE A 67 -1.21 -2.99 12.93
C ILE A 67 -0.93 -3.83 14.19
N LEU A 68 -0.67 -5.13 14.04
CA LEU A 68 -0.42 -6.04 15.16
C LEU A 68 0.85 -5.68 15.94
N VAL A 69 1.90 -5.22 15.26
CA VAL A 69 3.19 -4.86 15.86
C VAL A 69 3.46 -3.36 15.90
N ALA A 70 2.43 -2.52 15.76
CA ALA A 70 2.57 -1.08 15.56
C ALA A 70 3.45 -0.40 16.61
N GLN A 71 3.34 -0.80 17.88
CA GLN A 71 4.12 -0.21 18.98
C GLN A 71 5.62 -0.43 18.84
N LEU A 72 6.05 -1.50 18.17
CA LEU A 72 7.45 -1.79 17.88
C LEU A 72 7.93 -1.09 16.61
N VAL A 73 7.02 -0.90 15.65
CA VAL A 73 7.34 -0.36 14.32
C VAL A 73 7.35 1.17 14.29
N ILE A 74 6.46 1.84 15.03
CA ILE A 74 6.34 3.31 15.02
C ILE A 74 7.68 4.04 15.24
N PRO A 75 8.55 3.65 16.19
CA PRO A 75 9.83 4.32 16.40
C PRO A 75 10.79 4.22 15.21
N VAL A 76 10.72 3.12 14.46
CA VAL A 76 11.59 2.84 13.30
C VAL A 76 10.94 3.19 11.96
N LEU A 77 9.65 3.57 11.97
CA LEU A 77 8.86 3.87 10.79
C LEU A 77 9.51 4.89 9.84
N PRO A 78 10.18 5.98 10.30
CA PRO A 78 10.83 6.92 9.39
C PRO A 78 11.93 6.26 8.54
N TYR A 79 12.70 5.35 9.12
CA TYR A 79 13.75 4.62 8.41
C TYR A 79 13.17 3.61 7.42
N LEU A 80 12.08 2.94 7.81
CA LEU A 80 11.38 2.01 6.93
C LEU A 80 10.76 2.74 5.73
N LEU A 81 10.14 3.91 5.95
CA LEU A 81 9.57 4.72 4.88
C LEU A 81 10.65 5.31 3.96
N SER A 82 11.80 5.75 4.49
CA SER A 82 12.90 6.23 3.64
C SER A 82 13.50 5.09 2.80
N PHE A 83 13.62 3.90 3.39
CA PHE A 83 14.08 2.71 2.68
C PHE A 83 13.11 2.31 1.56
N ALA A 84 11.81 2.24 1.87
CA ALA A 84 10.77 1.92 0.89
C ALA A 84 10.76 2.94 -0.27
N ALA A 85 10.86 4.24 0.04
CA ALA A 85 10.96 5.28 -0.98
C ALA A 85 12.21 5.10 -1.87
N GLY A 86 13.34 4.67 -1.30
CA GLY A 86 14.57 4.40 -2.06
C GLY A 86 14.47 3.19 -2.99
N VAL A 87 13.72 2.15 -2.64
CA VAL A 87 13.51 0.97 -3.49
C VAL A 87 12.55 1.27 -4.66
N MET A 88 11.64 2.23 -4.46
CA MET A 88 10.64 2.62 -5.48
C MET A 88 11.17 3.64 -6.52
N LEU A 89 12.36 4.21 -6.33
CA LEU A 89 13.03 5.14 -7.27
C LEU A 89 13.93 4.40 -8.25
#